data_AF-A8H6H7-F1
#
_entry.id   AF-A8H6H7-F1
#
_cell.length_a   1.000
_cell.length_b   1.000
_cell.length_c   1.000
_cell.angle_alpha   90.00
_cell.angle_beta   90.00
_cell.angle_gamma   90.00
#
_symmetry.space_group_name_H-M   'P 1'
#
loop_
_entity.id
_entity.type
_entity.pdbx_description
1 polymer ?
#
loop_
_entity_poly.entity_id
_entity_poly.type
_entity_poly.pdbx_seq_one_letter_code
_entity_poly.pdbx_strand_id
1 'polypeptide(L)'
;MTLVTIYYDTAFRFECELNIDYLKLGDAIYVNENTKEVALHPKKKFEKYYIGHIAKKSCVIQVHDGSLNIEGEVDYIFGELNGHFVENKVSKNVVQKSVMYSANKIRSKQLHKTRELECQQFRKWVRVLNRMDLCRILMNPDVGRGLSSHWSPLIEYHCLTCFDLLGQKERYTDFGGWIKGSKYKSERDNVLIPTNTAQDKIAELYHSEYQRLYGVKNSFFNFIDNILDKNHLNELLNSIRIYQNGINDDTSEFGNEADKKKYLYEVRNLYTHNLEAQFGVHPDSFPSGIPNAWNCRKQIINQGSFNTYAVYGWPNTLINTVMNGLKRQIEQYSEYN
;
A
#
# COMPACT_ATOMS: atom_id res chain seq x y z
N MET A 1 -37.96 9.52 -7.08
CA MET A 1 -37.62 8.50 -8.09
C MET A 1 -36.85 9.24 -9.18
N THR A 2 -35.64 8.80 -9.52
CA THR A 2 -34.73 9.58 -10.36
C THR A 2 -34.49 8.83 -11.66
N LEU A 3 -34.69 9.51 -12.80
CA LEU A 3 -34.41 8.93 -14.10
C LEU A 3 -32.90 8.89 -14.33
N VAL A 4 -32.34 7.74 -14.73
CA VAL A 4 -30.93 7.60 -15.08
C VAL A 4 -30.84 7.21 -16.55
N THR A 5 -30.27 8.10 -17.36
CA THR A 5 -30.03 7.86 -18.78
C THR A 5 -28.60 7.33 -18.97
N ILE A 6 -28.49 6.13 -19.52
CA ILE A 6 -27.20 5.49 -19.80
C ILE A 6 -26.98 5.53 -21.31
N TYR A 7 -25.84 6.06 -21.73
CA TYR A 7 -25.44 6.12 -23.14
C TYR A 7 -24.48 4.98 -23.44
N TYR A 8 -24.77 4.20 -24.48
CA TYR A 8 -23.93 3.08 -24.91
C TYR A 8 -23.56 3.24 -26.38
N ASP A 9 -22.29 3.56 -26.64
CA ASP A 9 -21.81 3.96 -27.97
C ASP A 9 -22.58 5.16 -28.54
N THR A 10 -21.99 5.92 -29.45
CA THR A 10 -22.51 7.20 -29.96
C THR A 10 -23.88 7.11 -30.67
N ALA A 11 -24.46 5.91 -30.83
CA ALA A 11 -25.68 5.66 -31.58
C ALA A 11 -26.90 5.20 -30.77
N PHE A 12 -26.77 4.80 -29.49
CA PHE A 12 -27.90 4.27 -28.71
C PHE A 12 -28.09 4.97 -27.37
N ARG A 13 -29.28 5.54 -27.18
CA ARG A 13 -29.75 6.16 -25.92
C ARG A 13 -30.68 5.18 -25.21
N PHE A 14 -30.39 4.90 -23.94
CA PHE A 14 -31.26 4.11 -23.09
C PHE A 14 -31.67 4.90 -21.84
N GLU A 15 -32.97 4.92 -21.56
CA GLU A 15 -33.55 5.56 -20.38
C GLU A 15 -34.13 4.49 -19.47
N CYS A 16 -33.69 4.50 -18.21
CA CYS A 16 -34.26 3.63 -17.19
C CYS A 16 -34.48 4.40 -15.89
N GLU A 17 -35.49 3.98 -15.15
CA GLU A 17 -35.72 4.45 -13.80
C GLU A 17 -34.94 3.58 -12.83
N LEU A 18 -33.95 4.17 -12.17
CA LEU A 18 -33.22 3.54 -11.09
C LEU A 18 -33.46 4.32 -9.82
N ASN A 19 -33.78 3.62 -8.73
CA ASN A 19 -33.78 4.28 -7.44
C ASN A 19 -32.32 4.53 -7.00
N ILE A 20 -31.90 5.79 -7.12
CA ILE A 20 -30.53 6.26 -6.86
C ILE A 20 -30.09 6.05 -5.41
N ASP A 21 -31.03 5.91 -4.47
CA ASP A 21 -30.73 5.69 -3.06
C ASP A 21 -30.02 4.34 -2.81
N TYR A 22 -30.05 3.43 -3.80
CA TYR A 22 -29.39 2.13 -3.75
C TYR A 22 -28.06 2.07 -4.50
N LEU A 23 -27.62 3.17 -5.13
CA LEU A 23 -26.40 3.21 -5.94
C LEU A 23 -25.25 3.88 -5.19
N LYS A 24 -24.11 3.20 -5.12
CA LYS A 24 -22.84 3.71 -4.58
C LYS A 24 -21.83 3.94 -5.70
N LEU A 25 -20.91 4.88 -5.49
CA LEU A 25 -19.83 5.13 -6.43
C LEU A 25 -18.97 3.86 -6.57
N GLY A 26 -18.76 3.42 -7.82
CA GLY A 26 -18.05 2.17 -8.12
C GLY A 26 -18.95 0.95 -8.32
N ASP A 27 -20.25 1.06 -8.04
CA ASP A 27 -21.20 -0.02 -8.34
C ASP A 27 -21.18 -0.36 -9.84
N ALA A 28 -21.23 -1.66 -10.11
CA ALA A 28 -21.37 -2.20 -11.46
C ALA A 28 -22.86 -2.24 -11.83
N ILE A 29 -23.20 -1.58 -12.91
CA ILE A 29 -24.55 -1.63 -13.49
C ILE A 29 -24.50 -2.57 -14.68
N TYR A 30 -25.36 -3.59 -14.65
CA TYR A 30 -25.52 -4.56 -15.72
C TYR A 30 -26.75 -4.20 -16.53
N VAL A 31 -26.58 -3.99 -17.83
CA VAL A 31 -27.70 -3.75 -18.75
C VAL A 31 -27.83 -4.95 -19.68
N ASN A 32 -29.01 -5.59 -19.67
CA ASN A 32 -29.32 -6.67 -20.59
C ASN A 32 -29.64 -6.08 -21.98
N GLU A 33 -28.87 -6.48 -22.99
CA GLU A 33 -29.03 -5.98 -24.36
C GLU A 33 -30.41 -6.28 -24.96
N ASN A 34 -30.95 -7.46 -24.66
CA ASN A 34 -32.17 -7.98 -25.29
C ASN A 34 -33.43 -7.48 -24.58
N THR A 35 -33.44 -7.56 -23.24
CA THR A 35 -34.63 -7.19 -22.44
C THR A 35 -34.62 -5.71 -22.05
N LYS A 36 -33.48 -5.04 -22.21
CA LYS A 36 -33.25 -3.68 -21.72
C LYS A 36 -33.44 -3.53 -20.22
N GLU A 37 -33.36 -4.63 -19.47
CA GLU A 37 -33.44 -4.59 -18.02
C GLU A 37 -32.10 -4.16 -17.42
N VAL A 38 -32.17 -3.44 -16.31
CA VAL A 38 -31.00 -3.01 -15.54
C VAL A 38 -30.98 -3.71 -14.20
N ALA A 39 -29.84 -4.30 -13.86
CA ALA A 39 -29.64 -4.97 -12.58
C ALA A 39 -28.27 -4.63 -12.00
N LEU A 40 -28.17 -4.64 -10.67
CA LEU A 40 -26.88 -4.57 -9.97
C LEU A 40 -26.22 -5.96 -9.84
N HIS A 41 -27.04 -7.01 -9.87
CA HIS A 41 -26.59 -8.40 -9.83
C HIS A 41 -27.52 -9.26 -10.68
N PRO A 42 -27.18 -9.58 -11.94
CA PRO A 42 -28.05 -10.37 -12.80
C PRO A 42 -28.20 -11.78 -12.24
N LYS A 43 -29.45 -12.24 -12.08
CA LYS A 43 -29.77 -13.57 -11.51
C LYS A 43 -29.57 -14.74 -12.51
N LYS A 44 -29.33 -14.48 -13.79
CA LYS A 44 -29.23 -15.50 -14.84
C LYS A 44 -27.88 -15.45 -15.56
N LYS A 45 -27.24 -16.61 -15.72
CA LYS A 45 -25.89 -16.79 -16.30
C LYS A 45 -25.81 -16.76 -17.83
N PHE A 46 -26.93 -16.59 -18.55
CA PHE A 46 -27.00 -16.87 -20.00
C PHE A 46 -27.34 -15.67 -20.89
N GLU A 47 -27.37 -14.45 -20.34
CA GLU A 47 -27.69 -13.25 -21.11
C GLU A 47 -26.43 -12.39 -21.30
N LYS A 48 -26.33 -11.73 -22.46
CA LYS A 48 -25.26 -10.75 -22.71
C LYS A 48 -25.59 -9.48 -21.92
N TYR A 49 -24.72 -9.16 -20.98
CA TYR A 49 -24.81 -7.93 -20.19
C TYR A 49 -23.65 -7.01 -20.53
N TYR A 50 -23.94 -5.72 -20.63
CA TYR A 50 -22.94 -4.68 -20.63
C TYR A 50 -22.69 -4.20 -19.22
N ILE A 51 -21.41 -4.07 -18.84
CA ILE A 51 -21.00 -3.57 -17.52
C ILE A 51 -20.61 -2.10 -17.67
N GLY A 52 -21.43 -1.22 -17.09
CA GLY A 52 -21.09 0.17 -16.84
C GLY A 52 -20.64 0.34 -15.39
N HIS A 53 -19.73 1.29 -15.15
CA HIS A 53 -19.40 1.72 -13.79
C HIS A 53 -19.91 3.14 -13.56
N ILE A 54 -20.43 3.40 -12.37
CA ILE A 54 -20.80 4.76 -11.96
C ILE A 54 -19.52 5.58 -11.76
N ALA A 55 -19.17 6.42 -12.73
CA ALA A 55 -18.05 7.34 -12.68
C ALA A 55 -18.52 8.79 -12.55
N LYS A 56 -17.80 9.58 -11.75
CA LYS A 56 -18.17 10.96 -11.36
C LYS A 56 -18.20 11.99 -12.51
N LYS A 57 -17.89 11.60 -13.75
CA LYS A 57 -17.89 12.48 -14.94
C LYS A 57 -18.51 11.85 -16.20
N SER A 58 -19.18 10.71 -16.07
CA SER A 58 -19.82 10.03 -17.21
C SER A 58 -21.18 9.47 -16.81
N CYS A 59 -21.96 10.30 -16.14
CA CYS A 59 -23.40 10.13 -16.03
C CYS A 59 -23.98 11.50 -16.37
N VAL A 60 -24.57 11.64 -17.56
CA VAL A 60 -25.45 12.77 -17.84
C VAL A 60 -26.75 12.44 -17.12
N ILE A 61 -26.88 12.97 -15.91
CA ILE A 61 -28.14 12.97 -15.17
C ILE A 61 -28.91 14.20 -15.67
N GLN A 62 -29.76 14.02 -16.68
CA GLN A 62 -30.76 15.04 -16.99
C GLN A 62 -31.97 14.78 -16.07
N VAL A 63 -32.10 15.63 -15.06
CA VAL A 63 -33.28 15.66 -14.19
C VAL A 63 -34.32 16.54 -14.87
N HIS A 64 -35.39 15.94 -15.40
CA HIS A 64 -36.59 16.70 -15.73
C HIS A 64 -37.46 16.81 -14.48
N ASP A 65 -37.25 17.87 -13.71
CA ASP A 65 -38.31 18.50 -12.93
C ASP A 65 -38.44 19.92 -13.46
N GLY A 66 -39.67 20.37 -13.70
CA GLY A 66 -40.04 21.38 -14.71
C GLY A 66 -39.51 22.82 -14.55
N SER A 67 -38.41 23.07 -13.85
CA SER A 67 -37.76 24.38 -13.80
C SER A 67 -36.37 24.34 -13.16
N LEU A 68 -35.32 24.05 -13.94
CA LEU A 68 -34.01 24.76 -13.96
C LEU A 68 -33.06 24.08 -14.95
N ASN A 69 -32.58 24.82 -15.95
CA ASN A 69 -31.47 24.38 -16.81
C ASN A 69 -30.15 24.79 -16.16
N ILE A 70 -29.25 23.83 -15.95
CA ILE A 70 -27.83 24.09 -15.74
C ILE A 70 -27.07 23.35 -16.82
N GLU A 71 -26.67 24.09 -17.86
CA GLU A 71 -25.70 23.62 -18.84
C GLU A 71 -24.29 23.74 -18.24
N GLY A 72 -23.51 22.68 -18.39
CA GLY A 72 -22.08 22.69 -18.09
C GLY A 72 -21.36 21.83 -19.13
N GLU A 73 -20.48 22.48 -19.91
CA GLU A 73 -19.64 21.84 -20.93
C GLU A 73 -18.86 20.63 -20.39
N VAL A 74 -18.80 19.57 -21.18
CA VAL A 74 -17.94 18.41 -20.93
C VAL A 74 -17.13 18.10 -22.18
N ASP A 75 -15.82 18.27 -22.07
CA ASP A 75 -14.84 17.73 -23.00
C ASP A 75 -14.91 16.19 -23.01
N TYR A 76 -15.18 15.65 -24.19
CA TYR A 76 -15.14 14.23 -24.50
C TYR A 76 -13.69 13.71 -24.52
N ILE A 77 -13.43 12.56 -23.88
CA ILE A 77 -12.37 11.65 -24.32
C ILE A 77 -12.87 10.20 -24.18
N PHE A 78 -13.26 9.61 -25.31
CA PHE A 78 -13.27 8.16 -25.50
C PHE A 78 -11.81 7.68 -25.42
N GLY A 79 -11.50 6.86 -24.42
CA GLY A 79 -10.40 5.90 -24.58
C GLY A 79 -11.02 4.66 -25.19
N GLU A 80 -10.74 4.40 -26.47
CA GLU A 80 -11.12 3.14 -27.14
C GLU A 80 -10.69 1.94 -26.29
N LEU A 81 -11.64 1.30 -25.62
CA LEU A 81 -11.53 -0.13 -25.31
C LEU A 81 -12.12 -0.87 -26.50
N ASN A 82 -11.43 -0.76 -27.63
CA ASN A 82 -11.71 -1.58 -28.79
C ASN A 82 -11.49 -3.06 -28.42
N GLY A 83 -12.60 -3.79 -28.28
CA GLY A 83 -12.67 -5.17 -28.76
C GLY A 83 -11.95 -6.26 -27.96
N HIS A 84 -11.94 -6.23 -26.63
CA HIS A 84 -11.59 -7.42 -25.86
C HIS A 84 -12.72 -7.86 -24.92
N PHE A 85 -13.65 -8.63 -25.47
CA PHE A 85 -14.39 -9.62 -24.71
C PHE A 85 -13.39 -10.59 -24.07
N VAL A 86 -13.39 -10.70 -22.75
CA VAL A 86 -12.71 -11.79 -22.04
C VAL A 86 -13.62 -12.25 -20.92
N GLU A 87 -13.96 -13.54 -20.93
CA GLU A 87 -14.62 -14.27 -19.86
C GLU A 87 -14.11 -13.84 -18.48
N ASN A 88 -15.01 -13.35 -17.61
CA ASN A 88 -14.96 -13.33 -16.14
C ASN A 88 -13.65 -13.03 -15.39
N LYS A 89 -12.60 -12.49 -16.02
CA LYS A 89 -11.32 -12.19 -15.36
C LYS A 89 -10.77 -10.86 -15.88
N VAL A 90 -11.02 -9.80 -15.12
CA VAL A 90 -10.33 -8.52 -15.30
C VAL A 90 -8.83 -8.76 -15.10
N SER A 91 -8.01 -8.42 -16.10
CA SER A 91 -6.57 -8.64 -15.98
C SER A 91 -5.98 -7.75 -14.88
N LYS A 92 -4.96 -8.26 -14.16
CA LYS A 92 -4.23 -7.52 -13.11
C LYS A 92 -3.75 -6.14 -13.60
N ASN A 93 -3.38 -6.06 -14.87
CA ASN A 93 -2.89 -4.85 -15.51
C ASN A 93 -4.01 -3.79 -15.67
N VAL A 94 -5.24 -4.22 -15.95
CA VAL A 94 -6.42 -3.34 -16.02
C VAL A 94 -6.77 -2.82 -14.62
N VAL A 95 -6.79 -3.68 -13.59
CA VAL A 95 -7.03 -3.25 -12.19
C VAL A 95 -5.98 -2.24 -11.76
N GLN A 96 -4.70 -2.51 -12.05
CA GLN A 96 -3.61 -1.61 -11.70
C GLN A 96 -3.72 -0.26 -12.42
N LYS A 97 -4.01 -0.27 -13.74
CA LYS A 97 -4.24 0.97 -14.51
C LYS A 97 -5.44 1.76 -14.00
N SER A 98 -6.55 1.10 -13.66
CA SER A 98 -7.76 1.76 -13.15
C SER A 98 -7.55 2.35 -11.75
N VAL A 99 -6.82 1.66 -10.87
CA VAL A 99 -6.45 2.16 -9.55
C VAL A 99 -5.50 3.34 -9.68
N MET A 100 -4.48 3.26 -10.54
CA MET A 100 -3.53 4.35 -10.77
C MET A 100 -4.19 5.58 -11.42
N TYR A 101 -5.07 5.36 -12.41
CA TYR A 101 -5.83 6.42 -13.05
C TYR A 101 -6.75 7.12 -12.04
N SER A 102 -7.47 6.36 -11.22
CA SER A 102 -8.33 6.91 -10.16
C SER A 102 -7.50 7.68 -9.12
N ALA A 103 -6.38 7.10 -8.66
CA ALA A 103 -5.48 7.74 -7.71
C ALA A 103 -4.91 9.07 -8.25
N ASN A 104 -4.48 9.10 -9.52
CA ASN A 104 -3.94 10.31 -10.16
C ASN A 104 -5.00 11.38 -10.41
N LYS A 105 -6.23 11.00 -10.76
CA LYS A 105 -7.35 11.95 -10.97
C LYS A 105 -7.88 12.51 -9.65
N ILE A 106 -7.82 11.72 -8.56
CA ILE A 106 -8.09 12.18 -7.18
C ILE A 106 -7.01 13.19 -6.72
N ARG A 107 -5.76 13.05 -7.21
CA ARG A 107 -4.58 13.80 -6.79
C ARG A 107 -4.58 15.30 -7.14
N SER A 108 -5.30 15.76 -8.18
CA SER A 108 -5.15 17.17 -8.64
C SER A 108 -6.31 18.11 -8.30
N LYS A 109 -7.52 17.61 -7.99
CA LYS A 109 -8.69 18.50 -7.77
C LYS A 109 -9.54 18.22 -6.52
N GLN A 110 -9.37 17.11 -5.80
CA GLN A 110 -10.34 16.71 -4.75
C GLN A 110 -9.75 16.17 -3.43
N LEU A 111 -8.42 16.23 -3.22
CA LEU A 111 -7.75 15.73 -2.01
C LEU A 111 -8.31 16.28 -0.68
N HIS A 112 -9.09 17.38 -0.70
CA HIS A 112 -9.62 18.02 0.50
C HIS A 112 -11.10 17.72 0.81
N LYS A 113 -11.86 16.97 -0.02
CA LYS A 113 -13.35 17.04 0.05
C LYS A 113 -14.16 15.74 0.09
N THR A 114 -13.60 14.52 0.04
CA THR A 114 -14.42 13.29 0.07
C THR A 114 -14.37 12.55 1.40
N ARG A 115 -15.54 12.30 2.00
CA ARG A 115 -15.76 11.43 3.18
C ARG A 115 -15.12 10.05 3.05
N GLU A 116 -14.98 9.51 1.84
CA GLU A 116 -14.33 8.22 1.57
C GLU A 116 -12.83 8.24 1.90
N LEU A 117 -12.16 9.39 1.72
CA LEU A 117 -10.79 9.55 2.20
C LEU A 117 -10.75 9.63 3.73
N GLU A 118 -11.84 9.83 4.47
CA GLU A 118 -11.80 9.72 5.94
C GLU A 118 -11.54 8.28 6.40
N CYS A 119 -11.76 7.27 5.53
CA CYS A 119 -11.33 5.91 5.79
C CYS A 119 -9.80 5.84 5.81
N GLN A 120 -9.26 5.75 7.02
CA GLN A 120 -7.82 5.78 7.25
C GLN A 120 -7.09 4.61 6.61
N GLN A 121 -7.77 3.47 6.47
CA GLN A 121 -7.24 2.30 5.79
C GLN A 121 -6.95 2.60 4.31
N PHE A 122 -7.87 3.28 3.61
CA PHE A 122 -7.65 3.69 2.23
C PHE A 122 -6.53 4.74 2.11
N ARG A 123 -6.46 5.72 3.03
CA ARG A 123 -5.32 6.67 3.07
C ARG A 123 -3.99 5.94 3.24
N LYS A 124 -3.94 4.92 4.10
CA LYS A 124 -2.75 4.08 4.30
C LYS A 124 -2.34 3.41 2.99
N TRP A 125 -3.28 2.76 2.29
CA TRP A 125 -3.00 2.12 1.00
C TRP A 125 -2.50 3.09 -0.06
N VAL A 126 -3.14 4.26 -0.18
CA VAL A 126 -2.70 5.32 -1.11
C VAL A 126 -1.28 5.78 -0.79
N ARG A 127 -0.93 5.92 0.50
CA ARG A 127 0.45 6.27 0.91
C ARG A 127 1.46 5.19 0.51
N VAL A 128 1.11 3.91 0.68
CA VAL A 128 1.95 2.79 0.26
C VAL A 128 2.13 2.79 -1.26
N LEU A 129 1.05 2.94 -2.03
CA LEU A 129 1.11 3.01 -3.49
C LEU A 129 1.96 4.19 -3.97
N ASN A 130 1.81 5.38 -3.36
CA ASN A 130 2.65 6.54 -3.68
C ASN A 130 4.14 6.28 -3.43
N ARG A 131 4.49 5.53 -2.37
CA ARG A 131 5.88 5.11 -2.12
C ARG A 131 6.37 4.08 -3.13
N MET A 132 5.52 3.15 -3.56
CA MET A 132 5.87 2.20 -4.61
C MET A 132 6.06 2.87 -5.97
N ASP A 133 5.24 3.87 -6.30
CA ASP A 133 5.42 4.70 -7.48
C ASP A 133 6.75 5.46 -7.43
N LEU A 134 7.12 6.00 -6.26
CA LEU A 134 8.42 6.62 -6.06
C LEU A 134 9.56 5.60 -6.24
N CYS A 135 9.47 4.41 -5.65
CA CYS A 135 10.47 3.34 -5.87
C CYS A 135 10.61 3.01 -7.37
N ARG A 136 9.50 2.94 -8.12
CA ARG A 136 9.52 2.72 -9.57
C ARG A 136 10.25 3.83 -10.33
N ILE A 137 10.05 5.09 -9.94
CA ILE A 137 10.79 6.23 -10.51
C ILE A 137 12.28 6.14 -10.16
N LEU A 138 12.59 5.84 -8.90
CA LEU A 138 13.97 5.71 -8.43
C LEU A 138 14.70 4.58 -9.15
N MET A 139 14.02 3.48 -9.48
CA MET A 139 14.60 2.37 -10.25
C MET A 139 14.93 2.70 -11.71
N ASN A 140 14.59 3.88 -12.22
CA ASN A 140 15.04 4.32 -13.53
C ASN A 140 16.58 4.48 -13.53
N PRO A 141 17.33 3.91 -14.50
CA PRO A 141 18.78 3.98 -14.52
C PRO A 141 19.37 5.40 -14.52
N ASP A 142 18.72 6.36 -15.19
CA ASP A 142 19.18 7.75 -15.22
C ASP A 142 19.07 8.40 -13.83
N VAL A 143 17.96 8.12 -13.13
CA VAL A 143 17.75 8.58 -11.76
C VAL A 143 18.73 7.89 -10.81
N GLY A 144 18.95 6.59 -10.97
CA GLY A 144 19.90 5.82 -10.18
C GLY A 144 21.33 6.35 -10.31
N ARG A 145 21.78 6.63 -11.54
CA ARG A 145 23.07 7.25 -11.80
C ARG A 145 23.20 8.61 -11.11
N GLY A 146 22.17 9.44 -11.17
CA GLY A 146 22.15 10.75 -10.51
C GLY A 146 22.21 10.67 -8.98
N LEU A 147 21.66 9.61 -8.39
CA LEU A 147 21.67 9.40 -6.93
C LEU A 147 22.90 8.63 -6.43
N SER A 148 23.65 7.99 -7.33
CA SER A 148 24.89 7.27 -7.02
C SER A 148 24.70 6.31 -5.84
N SER A 149 25.50 6.45 -4.78
CA SER A 149 25.49 5.58 -3.61
C SER A 149 24.24 5.67 -2.73
N HIS A 150 23.41 6.69 -2.92
CA HIS A 150 22.16 6.86 -2.18
C HIS A 150 20.99 6.12 -2.82
N TRP A 151 21.16 5.62 -4.05
CA TRP A 151 20.10 4.99 -4.81
C TRP A 151 19.46 3.78 -4.09
N SER A 152 20.27 2.77 -3.74
CA SER A 152 19.77 1.55 -3.08
C SER A 152 19.21 1.83 -1.68
N PRO A 153 19.92 2.54 -0.78
CA PRO A 153 19.40 2.81 0.57
C PRO A 153 18.08 3.58 0.58
N LEU A 154 17.88 4.51 -0.38
CA LEU A 154 16.64 5.28 -0.48
C LEU A 154 15.45 4.40 -0.89
N ILE A 155 15.63 3.51 -1.86
CA ILE A 155 14.58 2.56 -2.27
C ILE A 155 14.26 1.61 -1.11
N GLU A 156 15.29 1.04 -0.47
CA GLU A 156 15.14 0.14 0.68
C GLU A 156 14.39 0.82 1.81
N TYR A 157 14.75 2.06 2.15
CA TYR A 157 14.05 2.87 3.15
C TYR A 157 12.57 3.07 2.81
N HIS A 158 12.24 3.42 1.57
CA HIS A 158 10.85 3.59 1.15
C HIS A 158 10.05 2.29 1.23
N CYS A 159 10.64 1.15 0.86
CA CYS A 159 10.01 -0.15 1.00
C CYS A 159 9.81 -0.54 2.48
N LEU A 160 10.85 -0.42 3.30
CA LEU A 160 10.80 -0.81 4.71
C LEU A 160 9.87 0.09 5.53
N THR A 161 9.75 1.38 5.20
CA THR A 161 8.76 2.24 5.84
C THR A 161 7.32 1.90 5.42
N CYS A 162 7.11 1.19 4.31
CA CYS A 162 5.78 0.63 4.01
C CYS A 162 5.41 -0.51 4.95
N PHE A 163 6.39 -1.21 5.56
CA PHE A 163 6.09 -2.21 6.59
C PHE A 163 5.48 -1.52 7.82
N ASP A 164 6.04 -0.36 8.22
CA ASP A 164 5.46 0.46 9.28
C ASP A 164 4.00 0.80 8.98
N LEU A 165 3.73 1.31 7.76
CA LEU A 165 2.40 1.72 7.37
C LEU A 165 1.44 0.54 7.38
N LEU A 166 1.74 -0.51 6.62
CA LEU A 166 0.87 -1.67 6.49
C LEU A 166 0.65 -2.36 7.84
N GLY A 167 1.69 -2.50 8.66
CA GLY A 167 1.58 -3.15 9.95
C GLY A 167 0.89 -2.34 11.05
N GLN A 168 0.49 -1.09 10.82
CA GLN A 168 -0.36 -0.35 11.76
C GLN A 168 -1.75 -1.01 11.86
N LYS A 169 -2.05 -1.56 13.05
CA LYS A 169 -3.35 -2.19 13.37
C LYS A 169 -4.48 -1.19 13.48
N GLU A 170 -4.19 0.01 13.97
CA GLU A 170 -5.18 1.00 14.37
C GLU A 170 -5.01 2.35 13.67
N ARG A 171 -5.99 3.22 13.91
CA ARG A 171 -5.89 4.65 13.65
C ARG A 171 -4.65 5.21 14.32
N TYR A 172 -3.68 5.65 13.51
CA TYR A 172 -2.56 6.42 14.03
C TYR A 172 -3.08 7.62 14.84
N THR A 173 -2.61 7.72 16.07
CA THR A 173 -2.74 8.89 16.94
C THR A 173 -1.35 9.20 17.48
N ASP A 174 -1.01 10.47 17.58
CA ASP A 174 0.17 10.87 18.33
C ASP A 174 -0.06 10.66 19.84
N PHE A 175 1.02 10.72 20.63
CA PHE A 175 0.96 10.52 22.07
C PHE A 175 0.04 11.54 22.77
N GLY A 176 0.02 12.80 22.32
CA GLY A 176 -0.82 13.84 22.90
C GLY A 176 -2.31 13.61 22.63
N GLY A 177 -2.66 13.18 21.42
CA GLY A 177 -4.00 12.77 21.05
C GLY A 177 -4.44 11.51 21.79
N TRP A 178 -3.51 10.56 21.98
CA TRP A 178 -3.76 9.33 22.74
C TRP A 178 -4.03 9.63 24.21
N ILE A 179 -3.24 10.51 24.85
CA ILE A 179 -3.40 10.82 26.27
C ILE A 179 -4.69 11.61 26.55
N LYS A 180 -5.06 12.53 25.66
CA LYS A 180 -6.24 13.40 25.82
C LYS A 180 -7.53 12.76 25.32
N GLY A 181 -7.45 11.81 24.38
CA GLY A 181 -8.61 11.22 23.73
C GLY A 181 -9.43 10.36 24.68
N SER A 182 -10.73 10.63 24.78
CA SER A 182 -11.68 9.81 25.56
C SER A 182 -11.78 8.38 25.04
N LYS A 183 -11.64 8.19 23.72
CA LYS A 183 -11.65 6.88 23.05
C LYS A 183 -10.59 5.91 23.60
N TYR A 184 -9.43 6.41 24.00
CA TYR A 184 -8.28 5.60 24.41
C TYR A 184 -8.20 5.39 25.93
N LYS A 185 -9.25 5.73 26.66
CA LYS A 185 -9.25 5.63 28.13
C LYS A 185 -8.97 4.21 28.62
N SER A 186 -9.61 3.21 28.02
CA SER A 186 -9.41 1.81 28.41
C SER A 186 -7.96 1.34 28.23
N GLU A 187 -7.26 1.82 27.20
CA GLU A 187 -5.84 1.50 26.99
C GLU A 187 -4.96 2.11 28.09
N ARG A 188 -5.27 3.34 28.52
CA ARG A 188 -4.56 4.02 29.61
C ARG A 188 -4.84 3.41 30.97
N ASP A 189 -6.08 2.97 31.20
CA ASP A 189 -6.50 2.35 32.46
C ASP A 189 -5.80 0.98 32.68
N ASN A 190 -5.30 0.35 31.61
CA ASN A 190 -4.49 -0.87 31.69
C ASN A 190 -3.03 -0.64 32.10
N VAL A 191 -2.56 0.62 32.15
CA VAL A 191 -1.20 0.93 32.58
C VAL A 191 -1.11 0.79 34.10
N LEU A 192 -0.37 -0.23 34.56
CA LEU A 192 -0.14 -0.46 35.98
C LEU A 192 0.80 0.62 36.53
N ILE A 193 0.25 1.53 37.33
CA ILE A 193 1.01 2.59 38.01
C ILE A 193 1.17 2.20 39.49
N PRO A 194 2.40 1.91 39.95
CA PRO A 194 2.64 1.64 41.36
C PRO A 194 2.24 2.83 42.25
N THR A 195 1.81 2.54 43.47
CA THR A 195 1.53 3.58 44.47
C THR A 195 2.78 4.42 44.72
N ASN A 196 2.61 5.74 44.87
CA ASN A 196 3.70 6.71 45.10
C ASN A 196 4.74 6.83 43.96
N THR A 197 4.37 6.47 42.73
CA THR A 197 5.24 6.69 41.56
C THR A 197 5.38 8.19 41.26
N ALA A 198 6.60 8.65 41.03
CA ALA A 198 6.89 10.03 40.65
C ALA A 198 6.28 10.39 39.27
N GLN A 199 5.94 11.66 39.06
CA GLN A 199 5.21 12.10 37.86
C GLN A 199 5.95 11.84 36.54
N ASP A 200 7.27 12.01 36.54
CA ASP A 200 8.15 11.67 35.42
C ASP A 200 8.09 10.18 35.09
N LYS A 201 8.10 9.31 36.11
CA LYS A 201 7.95 7.87 35.94
C LYS A 201 6.57 7.46 35.45
N ILE A 202 5.52 8.14 35.87
CA ILE A 202 4.17 7.95 35.31
C ILE A 202 4.16 8.29 33.81
N ALA A 203 4.79 9.40 33.42
CA ALA A 203 4.89 9.79 32.01
C ALA A 203 5.69 8.77 31.18
N GLU A 204 6.81 8.25 31.72
CA GLU A 204 7.59 7.18 31.09
C GLU A 204 6.76 5.89 30.89
N LEU A 205 5.97 5.49 31.89
CA LEU A 205 5.09 4.32 31.81
C LEU A 205 4.02 4.49 30.71
N TYR A 206 3.35 5.63 30.68
CA TYR A 206 2.38 5.94 29.62
C TYR A 206 3.02 5.99 28.24
N HIS A 207 4.18 6.63 28.11
CA HIS A 207 4.90 6.68 26.84
C HIS A 207 5.33 5.29 26.38
N SER A 208 5.78 4.43 27.30
CA SER A 208 6.17 3.05 27.00
C SER A 208 4.97 2.23 26.50
N GLU A 209 3.81 2.35 27.15
CA GLU A 209 2.59 1.68 26.70
C GLU A 209 2.11 2.22 25.35
N TYR A 210 2.16 3.53 25.14
CA TYR A 210 1.87 4.13 23.83
C TYR A 210 2.79 3.60 22.74
N GLN A 211 4.11 3.53 22.98
CA GLN A 211 5.06 2.93 22.03
C GLN A 211 4.78 1.44 21.83
N ARG A 212 4.26 0.74 22.85
CA ARG A 212 3.84 -0.65 22.73
C ARG A 212 2.66 -0.80 21.75
N LEU A 213 1.68 0.10 21.81
CA LEU A 213 0.46 0.01 21.00
C LEU A 213 0.63 0.62 19.61
N TYR A 214 1.20 1.82 19.54
CA TYR A 214 1.27 2.67 18.33
C TYR A 214 2.69 2.87 17.81
N GLY A 215 3.68 2.29 18.48
CA GLY A 215 5.08 2.45 18.09
C GLY A 215 5.36 1.86 16.72
N VAL A 216 6.26 2.54 16.01
CA VAL A 216 6.72 2.16 14.67
C VAL A 216 7.31 0.75 14.69
N LYS A 217 8.11 0.42 15.71
CA LYS A 217 8.71 -0.92 15.88
C LYS A 217 7.65 -2.02 15.84
N ASN A 218 6.59 -1.87 16.61
CA ASN A 218 5.56 -2.91 16.70
C ASN A 218 4.71 -2.97 15.45
N SER A 219 4.47 -1.83 14.80
CA SER A 219 3.84 -1.81 13.48
C SER A 219 4.70 -2.57 12.46
N PHE A 220 6.01 -2.30 12.41
CA PHE A 220 6.94 -2.97 11.52
C PHE A 220 6.94 -4.49 11.69
N PHE A 221 7.09 -4.99 12.92
CA PHE A 221 7.07 -6.43 13.17
C PHE A 221 5.67 -7.03 12.96
N ASN A 222 4.59 -6.29 13.26
CA ASN A 222 3.24 -6.76 12.97
C ASN A 222 3.01 -7.00 11.47
N PHE A 223 3.59 -6.18 10.59
CA PHE A 223 3.55 -6.45 9.15
C PHE A 223 4.20 -7.79 8.81
N ILE A 224 5.41 -8.02 9.32
CA ILE A 224 6.17 -9.23 9.05
C ILE A 224 5.46 -10.47 9.59
N ASP A 225 4.99 -10.40 10.84
CA ASP A 225 4.51 -11.57 11.57
C ASP A 225 3.05 -11.91 11.27
N ASN A 226 2.21 -10.90 11.01
CA ASN A 226 0.75 -11.08 10.93
C ASN A 226 0.14 -10.71 9.58
N ILE A 227 0.80 -9.86 8.77
CA ILE A 227 0.26 -9.46 7.46
C ILE A 227 0.84 -10.32 6.34
N LEU A 228 2.13 -10.65 6.36
CA LEU A 228 2.71 -11.56 5.36
C LEU A 228 2.23 -12.99 5.57
N ASP A 229 2.00 -13.72 4.47
CA ASP A 229 1.84 -15.17 4.55
C ASP A 229 3.21 -15.85 4.63
N LYS A 230 3.21 -17.12 5.04
CA LYS A 230 4.42 -17.89 5.29
C LYS A 230 5.34 -17.96 4.06
N ASN A 231 4.80 -18.01 2.85
CA ASN A 231 5.60 -18.12 1.64
C ASN A 231 6.37 -16.81 1.39
N HIS A 232 5.68 -15.67 1.41
CA HIS A 232 6.32 -14.37 1.20
C HIS A 232 7.23 -13.96 2.37
N LEU A 233 6.91 -14.38 3.59
CA LEU A 233 7.81 -14.23 4.74
C LEU A 233 9.12 -15.01 4.51
N ASN A 234 9.01 -16.27 4.10
CA ASN A 234 10.18 -17.10 3.80
C ASN A 234 11.01 -16.51 2.66
N GLU A 235 10.39 -16.03 1.58
CA GLU A 235 11.09 -15.36 0.48
C GLU A 235 11.86 -14.12 0.97
N LEU A 236 11.23 -13.29 1.81
CA LEU A 236 11.88 -12.12 2.40
C LEU A 236 13.08 -12.52 3.27
N LEU A 237 12.90 -13.47 4.19
CA LEU A 237 13.97 -13.85 5.13
C LEU A 237 15.08 -14.66 4.44
N ASN A 238 14.75 -15.48 3.44
CA ASN A 238 15.74 -16.19 2.62
C ASN A 238 16.52 -15.26 1.70
N SER A 239 16.07 -14.02 1.48
CA SER A 239 16.83 -12.99 0.79
C SER A 239 17.90 -12.33 1.66
N ILE A 240 18.02 -12.72 2.92
CA ILE A 240 18.98 -12.17 3.89
C ILE A 240 19.84 -13.30 4.42
N ARG A 241 21.16 -13.10 4.43
CA ARG A 241 22.11 -14.00 5.10
C ARG A 241 22.97 -13.23 6.07
N ILE A 242 23.23 -13.87 7.21
CA ILE A 242 24.06 -13.35 8.28
C ILE A 242 25.09 -14.42 8.58
N TYR A 243 26.32 -14.14 8.17
CA TYR A 243 27.45 -15.05 8.34
C TYR A 243 28.37 -14.52 9.45
N GLN A 244 28.95 -15.42 10.22
CA GLN A 244 30.15 -15.14 10.99
C GLN A 244 31.34 -15.69 10.22
N ASN A 245 32.36 -14.85 10.04
CA ASN A 245 33.61 -15.21 9.38
C ASN A 245 34.70 -15.20 10.45
N GLY A 246 35.34 -16.34 10.66
CA GLY A 246 36.54 -16.45 11.48
C GLY A 246 37.77 -15.88 10.76
N ILE A 247 38.85 -15.66 11.52
CA ILE A 247 40.14 -15.23 10.95
C ILE A 247 40.76 -16.31 10.04
N ASN A 248 40.43 -17.59 10.26
CA ASN A 248 40.96 -18.74 9.54
C ASN A 248 40.07 -19.21 8.37
N ASP A 249 39.31 -18.31 7.73
CA ASP A 249 38.33 -18.62 6.67
C ASP A 249 37.17 -19.55 7.05
N ASP A 250 37.01 -19.87 8.34
CA ASP A 250 35.83 -20.57 8.84
C ASP A 250 34.58 -19.67 8.71
N THR A 251 33.73 -19.97 7.72
CA THR A 251 32.49 -19.23 7.47
C THR A 251 31.29 -20.06 7.92
N SER A 252 30.48 -19.53 8.83
CA SER A 252 29.23 -20.17 9.26
C SER A 252 28.04 -19.21 9.12
N GLU A 253 26.93 -19.69 8.56
CA GLU A 253 25.65 -18.95 8.65
C GLU A 253 25.11 -19.13 10.06
N PHE A 254 24.88 -18.03 10.80
CA PHE A 254 24.47 -18.10 12.21
C PHE A 254 23.16 -17.35 12.51
N GLY A 255 22.68 -16.48 11.61
CA GLY A 255 21.48 -15.68 11.88
C GLY A 255 20.18 -16.46 11.73
N ASN A 256 19.39 -16.53 12.81
CA ASN A 256 18.05 -17.11 12.77
C ASN A 256 17.01 -16.10 12.22
N GLU A 257 15.73 -16.49 12.16
CA GLU A 257 14.66 -15.59 11.68
C GLU A 257 14.57 -14.30 12.50
N ALA A 258 14.72 -14.36 13.83
CA ALA A 258 14.65 -13.18 14.68
C ALA A 258 15.79 -12.20 14.39
N ASP A 259 17.01 -12.70 14.13
CA ASP A 259 18.15 -11.89 13.74
C ASP A 259 17.92 -11.19 12.40
N LYS A 260 17.33 -11.91 11.42
CA LYS A 260 17.00 -11.35 10.10
C LYS A 260 15.90 -10.28 10.19
N LYS A 261 14.86 -10.49 11.00
CA LYS A 261 13.82 -9.48 11.25
C LYS A 261 14.37 -8.26 11.98
N LYS A 262 15.26 -8.47 12.97
CA LYS A 262 15.97 -7.38 13.66
C LYS A 262 16.82 -6.57 12.67
N TYR A 263 17.57 -7.25 11.80
CA TYR A 263 18.37 -6.61 10.76
C TYR A 263 17.51 -5.74 9.82
N LEU A 264 16.35 -6.22 9.35
CA LEU A 264 15.42 -5.43 8.54
C LEU A 264 15.01 -4.12 9.23
N TYR A 265 14.70 -4.18 10.53
CA TYR A 265 14.33 -2.99 11.31
C TYR A 265 15.52 -2.05 11.53
N GLU A 266 16.73 -2.59 11.72
CA GLU A 266 17.97 -1.80 11.80
C GLU A 266 18.24 -1.05 10.50
N VAL A 267 18.15 -1.70 9.33
CA VAL A 267 18.33 -1.06 8.02
C VAL A 267 17.34 0.10 7.85
N ARG A 268 16.08 -0.11 8.22
CA ARG A 268 15.03 0.92 8.21
C ARG A 268 15.41 2.14 9.06
N ASN A 269 15.95 1.93 10.26
CA ASN A 269 16.29 3.00 11.18
C ASN A 269 17.60 3.71 10.81
N LEU A 270 18.56 2.98 10.25
CA LEU A 270 19.87 3.50 9.89
C LEU A 270 19.75 4.71 8.96
N TYR A 271 18.89 4.61 7.95
CA TYR A 271 18.63 5.70 7.02
C TYR A 271 18.01 6.94 7.68
N THR A 272 17.16 6.74 8.71
CA THR A 272 16.45 7.85 9.38
C THR A 272 17.35 8.60 10.36
N HIS A 273 18.22 7.87 11.07
CA HIS A 273 18.94 8.43 12.21
C HIS A 273 20.37 8.82 11.93
N ASN A 274 21.04 8.18 10.97
CA ASN A 274 22.48 8.38 10.83
C ASN A 274 22.87 9.23 9.62
N LEU A 275 22.01 9.44 8.61
CA LEU A 275 22.35 10.05 7.30
C LEU A 275 23.58 9.45 6.58
N GLU A 276 24.37 8.63 7.25
CA GLU A 276 25.31 7.65 6.75
C GLU A 276 24.49 6.66 5.94
N ALA A 277 24.26 7.01 4.68
CA ALA A 277 24.00 6.01 3.68
C ALA A 277 25.16 5.03 3.79
N GLN A 278 24.89 3.80 4.24
CA GLN A 278 25.77 2.69 3.89
C GLN A 278 25.89 2.78 2.37
N PHE A 279 27.06 3.17 1.89
CA PHE A 279 27.27 3.49 0.48
C PHE A 279 26.85 2.24 -0.31
N GLY A 280 25.68 2.32 -0.92
CA GLY A 280 25.26 1.30 -1.85
C GLY A 280 26.18 1.41 -3.04
N VAL A 281 26.77 0.31 -3.48
CA VAL A 281 27.41 0.30 -4.78
C VAL A 281 26.28 0.38 -5.80
N HIS A 282 26.24 1.44 -6.62
CA HIS A 282 25.33 1.48 -7.76
C HIS A 282 25.67 0.27 -8.67
N PRO A 283 24.70 -0.46 -9.23
CA PRO A 283 24.97 -1.65 -10.04
C PRO A 283 25.95 -1.39 -11.19
N ASP A 284 25.91 -0.18 -11.74
CA ASP A 284 26.80 0.30 -12.81
C ASP A 284 28.18 0.79 -12.31
N SER A 285 28.38 1.00 -11.00
CA SER A 285 29.65 1.47 -10.42
C SER A 285 30.63 0.34 -10.07
N PHE A 286 30.16 -0.89 -10.01
CA PHE A 286 31.00 -2.08 -10.17
C PHE A 286 30.77 -2.63 -11.58
N PRO A 287 31.72 -3.38 -12.18
CA PRO A 287 31.48 -4.08 -13.44
C PRO A 287 30.30 -5.04 -13.25
N SER A 288 29.09 -4.55 -13.53
CA SER A 288 27.80 -5.23 -13.40
C SER A 288 27.75 -6.16 -12.20
N GLY A 289 27.41 -5.65 -11.01
CA GLY A 289 27.08 -6.50 -9.87
C GLY A 289 26.19 -7.63 -10.36
N ILE A 290 26.70 -8.87 -10.28
CA ILE A 290 26.13 -10.02 -10.99
C ILE A 290 24.64 -10.07 -10.62
N PRO A 291 23.72 -9.86 -11.58
CA PRO A 291 22.30 -10.06 -11.32
C PRO A 291 22.15 -11.45 -10.73
N ASN A 292 21.50 -11.58 -9.57
CA ASN A 292 21.44 -12.83 -8.80
C ASN A 292 22.71 -13.17 -7.99
N ALA A 293 23.38 -12.17 -7.41
CA ALA A 293 24.42 -12.39 -6.41
C ALA A 293 24.03 -11.85 -5.02
N TRP A 294 24.69 -12.40 -4.00
CA TRP A 294 24.65 -11.88 -2.63
C TRP A 294 25.44 -10.58 -2.53
N ASN A 295 24.76 -9.52 -2.10
CA ASN A 295 25.35 -8.20 -1.92
C ASN A 295 25.65 -7.98 -0.44
N CYS A 296 26.93 -7.87 -0.09
CA CYS A 296 27.33 -7.47 1.26
C CYS A 296 26.84 -6.05 1.55
N ARG A 297 26.19 -5.86 2.70
CA ARG A 297 25.62 -4.57 3.14
C ARG A 297 26.29 -4.01 4.38
N LYS A 298 26.65 -4.89 5.32
CA LYS A 298 27.22 -4.51 6.61
C LYS A 298 28.23 -5.55 7.04
N GLN A 299 29.37 -5.09 7.52
CA GLN A 299 30.33 -5.93 8.25
C GLN A 299 30.53 -5.35 9.64
N ILE A 300 30.46 -6.20 10.66
CA ILE A 300 30.72 -5.83 12.06
C ILE A 300 31.93 -6.62 12.51
N ILE A 301 33.03 -5.92 12.79
CA ILE A 301 34.27 -6.53 13.26
C ILE A 301 34.15 -6.78 14.77
N ASN A 302 34.41 -8.02 15.19
CA ASN A 302 34.47 -8.45 16.57
C ASN A 302 35.91 -8.93 16.90
N GLN A 303 36.21 -9.19 18.17
CA GLN A 303 37.49 -9.80 18.53
C GLN A 303 37.56 -11.23 17.97
N GLY A 304 38.41 -11.48 16.98
CA GLY A 304 38.62 -12.80 16.41
C GLY A 304 37.67 -13.23 15.29
N SER A 305 36.68 -12.40 14.92
CA SER A 305 35.72 -12.71 13.85
C SER A 305 35.06 -11.44 13.30
N PHE A 306 34.34 -11.55 12.19
CA PHE A 306 33.45 -10.48 11.72
C PHE A 306 32.13 -11.04 11.19
N ASN A 307 31.05 -10.32 11.51
CA ASN A 307 29.71 -10.66 11.04
C ASN A 307 29.44 -9.95 9.72
N THR A 308 29.09 -10.70 8.68
CA THR A 308 28.73 -10.18 7.36
C THR A 308 27.23 -10.33 7.14
N TYR A 309 26.56 -9.22 6.83
CA TYR A 309 25.16 -9.18 6.44
C TYR A 309 25.09 -8.99 4.93
N ALA A 310 24.44 -9.93 4.24
CA ALA A 310 24.29 -9.89 2.80
C ALA A 310 22.81 -10.03 2.41
N VAL A 311 22.44 -9.40 1.30
CA VAL A 311 21.08 -9.46 0.74
C VAL A 311 21.09 -9.91 -0.71
N TYR A 312 20.03 -10.59 -1.13
CA TYR A 312 19.88 -11.13 -2.47
C TYR A 312 18.58 -10.62 -3.13
N GLY A 313 18.65 -10.21 -4.40
CA GLY A 313 17.46 -9.78 -5.16
C GLY A 313 16.85 -8.45 -4.72
N TRP A 314 17.50 -7.70 -3.85
CA TRP A 314 17.05 -6.35 -3.47
C TRP A 314 17.36 -5.34 -4.58
N PRO A 315 16.47 -4.37 -4.85
CA PRO A 315 15.26 -4.02 -4.09
C PRO A 315 13.98 -4.79 -4.46
N ASN A 316 13.99 -5.61 -5.51
CA ASN A 316 12.79 -6.28 -6.04
C ASN A 316 12.10 -7.17 -5.01
N THR A 317 12.85 -7.91 -4.20
CA THR A 317 12.28 -8.72 -3.12
C THR A 317 11.44 -7.86 -2.17
N LEU A 318 11.98 -6.71 -1.72
CA LEU A 318 11.25 -5.80 -0.82
C LEU A 318 9.99 -5.23 -1.47
N ILE A 319 10.06 -4.82 -2.74
CA ILE A 319 8.89 -4.31 -3.48
C ILE A 319 7.80 -5.38 -3.55
N ASN A 320 8.17 -6.60 -3.92
CA ASN A 320 7.23 -7.72 -3.98
C ASN A 320 6.61 -8.01 -2.61
N THR A 321 7.42 -8.02 -1.54
CA THR A 321 6.93 -8.17 -0.17
C THR A 321 5.90 -7.09 0.19
N VAL A 322 6.17 -5.81 -0.11
CA VAL A 322 5.23 -4.71 0.15
C VAL A 322 3.93 -4.91 -0.64
N MET A 323 4.02 -5.24 -1.93
CA MET A 323 2.86 -5.41 -2.80
C MET A 323 1.98 -6.60 -2.38
N ASN A 324 2.59 -7.71 -1.95
CA ASN A 324 1.85 -8.86 -1.45
C ASN A 324 1.18 -8.57 -0.10
N GLY A 325 1.87 -7.88 0.81
CA GLY A 325 1.28 -7.44 2.07
C GLY A 325 0.13 -6.45 1.86
N LEU A 326 0.25 -5.51 0.90
CA LEU A 326 -0.84 -4.61 0.52
C LEU A 326 -2.03 -5.38 -0.05
N LYS A 327 -1.79 -6.32 -0.99
CA LYS A 327 -2.82 -7.17 -1.58
C LYS A 327 -3.61 -7.91 -0.49
N ARG A 328 -2.91 -8.55 0.45
CA ARG A 328 -3.56 -9.28 1.55
C ARG A 328 -4.43 -8.39 2.44
N GLN A 329 -4.01 -7.16 2.73
CA GLN A 329 -4.86 -6.24 3.48
C GLN A 329 -6.13 -5.83 2.73
N ILE A 330 -6.04 -5.67 1.42
CA ILE A 330 -7.21 -5.35 0.58
C ILE A 330 -8.18 -6.53 0.58
N GLU A 331 -7.66 -7.76 0.41
CA GLU A 331 -8.47 -8.99 0.46
C GLU A 331 -9.18 -9.15 1.81
N GLN A 332 -8.44 -9.01 2.93
CA GLN A 332 -9.04 -9.05 4.27
C GLN A 332 -10.13 -7.99 4.43
N TYR A 333 -9.91 -6.75 3.98
CA TYR A 333 -10.91 -5.69 4.08
C TYR A 333 -12.17 -5.97 3.25
N SER A 334 -12.03 -6.64 2.10
CA SER A 334 -13.17 -7.04 1.27
C SER A 334 -13.96 -8.23 1.81
N GLU A 335 -13.40 -9.03 2.72
CA GLU A 335 -14.13 -10.13 3.37
C GLU A 335 -15.02 -9.64 4.53
N TYR A 336 -14.70 -8.47 5.11
CA TYR A 336 -15.44 -7.91 6.25
C TYR A 336 -16.57 -6.93 5.88
N ASN A 337 -16.63 -6.46 4.64
CA ASN A 337 -17.64 -5.51 4.15
C ASN A 337 -18.38 -6.12 2.96
#